data_AF-A0A1E4JXI5-F1
#
_entry.id   AF-A0A1E4JXI5-F1
#
_cell.length_a   1.000
_cell.length_b   1.000
_cell.length_c   1.000
_cell.angle_alpha   90.00
_cell.angle_beta   90.00
_cell.angle_gamma   90.00
#
_symmetry.space_group_name_H-M   'P 1'
#
loop_
_entity.id
_entity.type
_entity.pdbx_description
1 polymer ?
#
loop_
_entity_poly.entity_id
_entity_poly.type
_entity_poly.pdbx_seq_one_letter_code
_entity_poly.pdbx_strand_id
1 'polypeptide(L)'
;MRSPTLSPVFAAAAGVAAFVVLTGLLLPAQVAAHFDAGGRADAAMPRAGYLVFFLVFAVALPLFVAVVSERLLRNPRTPLNLPRRDYWLAPERRAATVDFLCRQNAAFAVQLMLFLGYVQALVVCANRLQPPQLPSTAFLLGLLLFVAAALWRFVQLVVHLRKAPPHR
;
A
#
# COMPACT_ATOMS: atom_id res chain seq x y z
N MET A 1 18.01 11.50 12.61
CA MET A 1 18.03 11.82 11.17
C MET A 1 16.73 11.31 10.55
N ARG A 2 15.93 12.17 9.89
CA ARG A 2 14.73 11.73 9.16
C ARG A 2 15.20 10.97 7.90
N SER A 3 14.74 9.74 7.72
CA SER A 3 15.10 8.96 6.54
C SER A 3 14.38 9.54 5.31
N PRO A 4 15.09 9.95 4.24
CA PRO A 4 14.47 10.51 3.05
C PRO A 4 13.52 9.52 2.34
N THR A 5 13.63 8.22 2.63
CA THR A 5 12.75 7.18 2.06
C THR A 5 11.34 7.14 2.65
N LEU A 6 11.14 7.60 3.89
CA LEU A 6 9.82 7.59 4.54
C LEU A 6 9.00 8.85 4.30
N SER A 7 9.63 9.96 3.89
CA SER A 7 8.93 11.21 3.58
C SER A 7 7.71 11.02 2.66
N PRO A 8 7.80 10.32 1.52
CA PRO A 8 6.63 10.08 0.66
C PRO A 8 5.58 9.18 1.33
N VAL A 9 5.98 8.26 2.20
CA VAL A 9 5.06 7.38 2.94
C VAL A 9 4.23 8.19 3.92
N PHE A 10 4.86 9.08 4.69
CA PHE A 10 4.14 9.96 5.62
C PHE A 10 3.23 10.94 4.89
N ALA A 11 3.68 11.50 3.77
CA ALA A 11 2.86 12.37 2.94
C ALA A 11 1.63 11.65 2.38
N ALA A 12 1.81 10.43 1.85
CA ALA A 12 0.70 9.60 1.37
C ALA A 12 -0.25 9.22 2.50
N ALA A 13 0.29 8.82 3.67
CA ALA A 13 -0.50 8.47 4.84
C ALA A 13 -1.37 9.65 5.31
N ALA A 14 -0.80 10.85 5.41
CA ALA A 14 -1.54 12.05 5.78
C ALA A 14 -2.60 12.42 4.73
N GLY A 15 -2.24 12.38 3.45
CA GLY A 15 -3.15 12.69 2.35
C GLY A 15 -4.33 11.72 2.27
N VAL A 16 -4.06 10.42 2.35
CA VAL A 16 -5.11 9.38 2.32
C VAL A 16 -5.96 9.42 3.59
N ALA A 17 -5.36 9.63 4.76
CA ALA A 17 -6.13 9.80 6.00
C ALA A 17 -7.07 10.99 5.93
N ALA A 18 -6.58 12.16 5.50
CA ALA A 18 -7.40 13.35 5.30
C ALA A 18 -8.51 13.09 4.28
N PHE A 19 -8.18 12.46 3.14
CA PHE A 19 -9.17 12.10 2.13
C PHE A 19 -10.26 11.17 2.68
N VAL A 20 -9.90 10.11 3.41
CA VAL A 20 -10.85 9.16 4.02
C VAL A 20 -11.74 9.87 5.03
N VAL A 21 -11.19 10.71 5.91
CA VAL A 21 -11.98 11.44 6.91
C VAL A 21 -12.94 12.42 6.23
N LEU A 22 -12.45 13.24 5.31
CA LEU A 22 -13.26 14.26 4.65
C LEU A 22 -14.36 13.66 3.78
N THR A 23 -14.04 12.64 2.98
CA THR A 23 -15.05 11.95 2.16
C THR A 23 -15.98 11.07 3.00
N GLY A 24 -15.50 10.58 4.14
CA GLY A 24 -16.28 9.85 5.13
C GLY A 24 -17.47 10.65 5.67
N LEU A 25 -17.36 11.97 5.73
CA LEU A 25 -18.47 12.84 6.15
C LEU A 25 -19.65 12.81 5.16
N LEU A 26 -19.40 12.46 3.91
CA LEU A 26 -20.43 12.33 2.86
C LEU A 26 -21.17 10.99 2.92
N LEU A 27 -20.71 10.05 3.74
CA LEU A 27 -21.33 8.74 3.86
C LEU A 27 -22.58 8.78 4.76
N PRO A 28 -23.60 7.97 4.43
CA PRO A 28 -24.78 7.78 5.28
C PRO A 28 -24.42 7.18 6.64
N ALA A 29 -25.37 7.21 7.59
CA ALA A 29 -25.16 6.63 8.92
C ALA A 29 -24.87 5.12 8.88
N GLN A 30 -25.51 4.40 7.94
CA GLN A 30 -25.24 3.01 7.61
C GLN A 30 -24.57 2.93 6.25
N VAL A 31 -23.32 2.47 6.23
CA VAL A 31 -22.48 2.43 5.03
C VAL A 31 -22.51 1.01 4.47
N ALA A 32 -22.90 0.86 3.21
CA ALA A 32 -22.61 -0.35 2.44
C ALA A 32 -21.09 -0.47 2.28
N ALA A 33 -20.51 -1.44 2.98
CA ALA A 33 -19.07 -1.60 3.11
C ALA A 33 -18.54 -2.88 2.44
N HIS A 34 -19.43 -3.84 2.17
CA HIS A 34 -19.15 -5.04 1.39
C HIS A 34 -20.13 -5.14 0.22
N PHE A 35 -19.65 -5.67 -0.89
CA PHE A 35 -20.39 -5.83 -2.13
C PHE A 35 -20.15 -7.22 -2.69
N ASP A 36 -21.19 -7.84 -3.23
CA ASP A 36 -21.11 -9.13 -3.89
C ASP A 36 -20.39 -9.03 -5.26
N ALA A 37 -20.22 -10.16 -5.95
CA ALA A 37 -19.60 -10.20 -7.28
C ALA A 37 -20.38 -9.39 -8.35
N GLY A 38 -21.67 -9.14 -8.13
CA GLY A 38 -22.51 -8.26 -8.95
C GLY A 38 -22.39 -6.78 -8.59
N GLY A 39 -21.59 -6.43 -7.58
CA GLY A 39 -21.42 -5.08 -7.06
C GLY A 39 -22.60 -4.61 -6.20
N ARG A 40 -23.50 -5.49 -5.75
CA ARG A 40 -24.63 -5.12 -4.90
C ARG A 40 -24.19 -5.18 -3.44
N ALA A 41 -24.64 -4.22 -2.64
CA ALA A 41 -24.36 -4.23 -1.22
C ALA A 41 -25.02 -5.43 -0.54
N ASP A 42 -24.22 -6.24 0.16
CA ASP A 42 -24.67 -7.42 0.90
C ASP A 42 -24.36 -7.33 2.41
N ALA A 43 -23.47 -6.40 2.81
CA ALA A 43 -23.25 -6.04 4.20
C ALA A 43 -23.07 -4.52 4.38
N ALA A 44 -23.66 -4.01 5.45
CA ALA A 44 -23.55 -2.62 5.87
C ALA A 44 -23.08 -2.52 7.32
N MET A 45 -22.48 -1.38 7.66
CA MET A 45 -22.02 -1.11 9.02
C MET A 45 -22.16 0.37 9.39
N PRO A 46 -22.15 0.71 10.70
CA PRO A 46 -22.16 2.09 11.14
C PRO A 46 -20.96 2.87 10.58
N ARG A 47 -21.19 4.10 10.11
CA ARG A 47 -20.17 4.99 9.52
C ARG A 47 -18.91 5.13 10.38
N ALA A 48 -19.07 5.29 11.69
CA ALA A 48 -17.93 5.41 12.60
C ALA A 48 -17.07 4.14 12.60
N GLY A 49 -17.71 2.96 12.62
CA GLY A 49 -17.02 1.67 12.52
C GLY A 49 -16.29 1.51 11.20
N TYR A 50 -16.95 1.87 10.09
CA TYR A 50 -16.33 1.88 8.76
C TYR A 50 -15.08 2.77 8.71
N LEU A 51 -15.15 4.01 9.19
CA LEU A 51 -14.01 4.94 9.13
C LEU A 51 -12.83 4.47 9.98
N VAL A 52 -13.08 3.96 11.19
CA VAL A 52 -12.02 3.40 12.04
C VAL A 52 -11.37 2.21 11.34
N PHE A 53 -12.18 1.25 10.87
CA PHE A 53 -11.68 0.07 10.16
C PHE A 53 -10.87 0.46 8.93
N PHE A 54 -11.40 1.35 8.10
CA PHE A 54 -10.76 1.74 6.85
C PHE A 54 -9.49 2.56 7.07
N LEU A 55 -9.43 3.44 8.07
CA LEU A 55 -8.20 4.16 8.41
C LEU A 55 -7.11 3.21 8.94
N VAL A 56 -7.47 2.23 9.75
CA VAL A 56 -6.53 1.21 10.23
C VAL A 56 -5.97 0.43 9.05
N PHE A 57 -6.84 -0.04 8.16
CA PHE A 57 -6.44 -0.89 7.03
C PHE A 57 -5.71 -0.11 5.92
N ALA A 58 -6.18 1.08 5.57
CA ALA A 58 -5.66 1.87 4.47
C ALA A 58 -4.46 2.74 4.83
N VAL A 59 -4.28 3.09 6.11
CA VAL A 59 -3.22 4.02 6.53
C VAL A 59 -2.34 3.40 7.59
N ALA A 60 -2.89 2.98 8.73
CA ALA A 60 -2.08 2.57 9.87
C ALA A 60 -1.26 1.30 9.56
N LEU A 61 -1.86 0.29 8.95
CA LEU A 61 -1.20 -0.97 8.63
C LEU A 61 -0.08 -0.79 7.57
N PRO A 62 -0.31 -0.15 6.39
CA PRO A 62 0.75 0.08 5.42
C PRO A 62 1.88 0.97 5.97
N LEU A 63 1.54 1.99 6.77
CA LEU A 63 2.53 2.85 7.43
C LEU A 63 3.38 2.06 8.43
N PHE A 64 2.74 1.24 9.25
CA PHE A 64 3.41 0.36 10.21
C PHE A 64 4.37 -0.59 9.51
N VAL A 65 3.90 -1.30 8.49
CA VAL A 65 4.73 -2.22 7.69
C VAL A 65 5.90 -1.47 7.07
N ALA A 66 5.68 -0.29 6.48
CA ALA A 66 6.74 0.50 5.87
C ALA A 66 7.85 0.88 6.87
N VAL A 67 7.46 1.42 8.03
CA VAL A 67 8.38 1.88 9.07
C VAL A 67 9.13 0.72 9.72
N VAL A 68 8.44 -0.37 10.08
CA VAL A 68 9.06 -1.53 10.71
C VAL A 68 10.02 -2.21 9.74
N SER A 69 9.62 -2.40 8.48
CA SER A 69 10.46 -3.04 7.47
C SER A 69 11.73 -2.22 7.20
N GLU A 70 11.62 -0.89 7.12
CA GLU A 70 12.79 -0.03 6.97
C GLU A 70 13.75 -0.14 8.18
N ARG A 71 13.22 -0.14 9.41
CA ARG A 71 14.05 -0.32 10.61
C ARG A 71 14.76 -1.68 10.62
N LEU A 72 14.06 -2.75 10.24
CA LEU A 72 14.61 -4.10 10.16
C LEU A 72 15.70 -4.20 9.08
N LEU A 73 15.47 -3.63 7.89
CA LEU A 73 16.44 -3.61 6.79
C LEU A 73 17.71 -2.83 7.16
N ARG A 74 17.55 -1.69 7.84
CA ARG A 74 18.68 -0.85 8.27
C ARG A 74 19.47 -1.46 9.43
N ASN A 75 18.87 -2.33 10.23
CA ASN A 75 19.55 -3.02 11.32
C ASN A 75 20.58 -4.06 10.78
N PRO A 76 21.89 -3.89 11.06
CA PRO A 76 22.95 -4.83 10.65
C PRO A 76 22.78 -6.26 11.16
N ARG A 77 22.10 -6.43 12.30
CA ARG A 77 21.89 -7.73 12.96
C ARG A 77 20.74 -8.53 12.35
N THR A 78 19.89 -7.91 11.53
CA THR A 78 18.77 -8.60 10.89
C THR A 78 19.31 -9.52 9.79
N PRO A 79 19.05 -10.83 9.84
CA PRO A 79 19.38 -11.72 8.74
C PRO A 79 18.48 -11.39 7.53
N LEU A 80 19.09 -11.02 6.41
CA LEU A 80 18.38 -10.76 5.17
C LEU A 80 18.52 -11.97 4.24
N ASN A 81 17.39 -12.54 3.86
CA ASN A 81 17.32 -13.61 2.86
C ASN A 81 17.22 -12.97 1.46
N LEU A 82 18.34 -12.94 0.74
CA LEU A 82 18.45 -12.37 -0.60
C LEU A 82 19.14 -13.38 -1.54
N PRO A 83 18.74 -13.48 -2.82
CA PRO A 83 19.52 -14.19 -3.82
C PRO A 83 20.95 -13.63 -3.88
N ARG A 84 21.98 -14.48 -3.92
CA ARG A 84 23.41 -14.05 -3.88
C ARG A 84 23.71 -13.10 -2.72
N ARG A 85 23.27 -13.48 -1.51
CA ARG A 85 23.41 -12.70 -0.27
C ARG A 85 24.82 -12.13 -0.07
N ASP A 86 25.85 -12.94 -0.25
CA ASP A 86 27.25 -12.53 0.00
C ASP A 86 27.70 -11.41 -0.92
N TYR A 87 27.20 -11.38 -2.16
CA TYR A 87 27.45 -10.29 -3.09
C TYR A 87 26.79 -8.99 -2.61
N TRP A 88 25.48 -9.02 -2.33
CA TRP A 88 24.70 -7.81 -2.01
C TRP A 88 24.95 -7.27 -0.61
N LEU A 89 25.30 -8.13 0.34
CA LEU A 89 25.57 -7.76 1.73
C LEU A 89 27.07 -7.57 2.01
N ALA A 90 27.93 -7.62 0.99
CA ALA A 90 29.32 -7.21 1.10
C ALA A 90 29.40 -5.78 1.68
N PRO A 91 30.37 -5.47 2.56
CA PRO A 91 30.45 -4.19 3.27
C PRO A 91 30.34 -2.96 2.36
N GLU A 92 30.92 -3.04 1.15
CA GLU A 92 30.98 -1.96 0.17
C GLU A 92 29.61 -1.69 -0.49
N ARG A 93 28.74 -2.71 -0.56
CA ARG A 93 27.45 -2.65 -1.27
C ARG A 93 26.24 -2.60 -0.35
N ARG A 94 26.38 -3.05 0.90
CA ARG A 94 25.27 -3.21 1.86
C ARG A 94 24.43 -1.95 1.99
N ALA A 95 25.05 -0.78 2.12
CA ALA A 95 24.32 0.49 2.27
C ALA A 95 23.42 0.77 1.06
N ALA A 96 23.97 0.64 -0.15
CA ALA A 96 23.23 0.84 -1.41
C ALA A 96 22.10 -0.19 -1.58
N THR A 97 22.34 -1.45 -1.23
CA THR A 97 21.32 -2.52 -1.26
C THR A 97 20.17 -2.23 -0.29
N VAL A 98 20.48 -1.86 0.96
CA VAL A 98 19.48 -1.54 1.97
C VAL A 98 18.65 -0.33 1.53
N ASP A 99 19.27 0.72 1.00
CA ASP A 99 18.54 1.89 0.50
C ASP A 99 17.65 1.56 -0.69
N PHE A 100 18.09 0.69 -1.60
CA PHE A 100 17.25 0.19 -2.69
C PHE A 100 16.03 -0.58 -2.16
N LEU A 101 16.21 -1.51 -1.22
CA LEU A 101 15.11 -2.27 -0.62
C LEU A 101 14.14 -1.34 0.14
N CYS A 102 14.64 -0.36 0.89
CA CYS A 102 13.82 0.63 1.58
C CYS A 102 12.98 1.46 0.60
N ARG A 103 13.56 1.90 -0.53
CA ARG A 103 12.81 2.61 -1.59
C ARG A 103 11.73 1.73 -2.22
N GLN A 104 12.01 0.45 -2.45
CA GLN A 104 11.02 -0.48 -3.00
C GLN A 104 9.84 -0.69 -2.05
N ASN A 105 10.13 -0.90 -0.76
CA ASN A 105 9.15 -1.02 0.31
C ASN A 105 8.30 0.26 0.46
N ALA A 106 8.94 1.43 0.56
CA ALA A 106 8.26 2.71 0.70
C ALA A 106 7.30 2.99 -0.46
N ALA A 107 7.73 2.77 -1.70
CA ALA A 107 6.87 3.02 -2.85
C ALA A 107 5.76 1.96 -3.02
N PHE A 108 5.95 0.72 -2.58
CA PHE A 108 4.84 -0.24 -2.48
C PHE A 108 3.80 0.21 -1.45
N ALA A 109 4.24 0.69 -0.27
CA ALA A 109 3.33 1.20 0.75
C ALA A 109 2.51 2.40 0.25
N VAL A 110 3.16 3.35 -0.43
CA VAL A 110 2.46 4.50 -1.08
C VAL A 110 1.45 4.01 -2.11
N GLN A 111 1.85 3.09 -3.00
CA GLN A 111 0.96 2.52 -4.01
C GLN A 111 -0.28 1.87 -3.38
N LEU A 112 -0.10 1.09 -2.31
CA LEU A 112 -1.20 0.45 -1.58
C LEU A 112 -2.13 1.48 -0.94
N MET A 113 -1.59 2.50 -0.27
CA MET A 113 -2.39 3.58 0.31
C MET A 113 -3.20 4.33 -0.75
N LEU A 114 -2.61 4.64 -1.90
CA LEU A 114 -3.30 5.31 -3.01
C LEU A 114 -4.41 4.45 -3.60
N PHE A 115 -4.17 3.15 -3.79
CA PHE A 115 -5.21 2.21 -4.24
C PHE A 115 -6.36 2.13 -3.24
N LEU A 116 -6.07 2.09 -1.93
CA LEU A 116 -7.12 2.07 -0.91
C LEU A 116 -7.86 3.41 -0.80
N GLY A 117 -7.18 4.54 -1.02
CA GLY A 117 -7.84 5.84 -1.20
C GLY A 117 -8.76 5.87 -2.43
N TYR A 118 -8.36 5.23 -3.53
CA TYR A 118 -9.24 5.03 -4.68
C TYR A 118 -10.46 4.17 -4.34
N VAL A 119 -10.28 3.07 -3.59
CA VAL A 119 -11.39 2.24 -3.11
C VAL A 119 -12.36 3.04 -2.24
N GLN A 120 -11.87 3.88 -1.32
CA GLN A 120 -12.71 4.82 -0.54
C GLN A 120 -13.58 5.69 -1.47
N ALA A 121 -13.01 6.23 -2.55
CA ALA A 121 -13.77 7.04 -3.50
C ALA A 121 -14.89 6.23 -4.16
N LEU A 122 -14.63 4.97 -4.52
CA LEU A 122 -15.64 4.08 -5.08
C LEU A 122 -16.75 3.75 -4.08
N VAL A 123 -16.42 3.51 -2.81
CA VAL A 123 -17.41 3.27 -1.74
C VAL A 123 -18.31 4.48 -1.55
N VAL A 124 -17.73 5.69 -1.56
CA VAL A 124 -18.49 6.95 -1.47
C VAL A 124 -19.43 7.10 -2.67
N CYS A 125 -18.97 6.82 -3.89
CA CYS A 125 -19.82 6.84 -5.08
C CYS A 125 -20.94 5.79 -5.01
N ALA A 126 -20.64 4.57 -4.56
CA ALA A 126 -21.60 3.49 -4.45
C ALA A 126 -22.73 3.82 -3.47
N ASN A 127 -22.39 4.43 -2.34
CA ASN A 127 -23.35 4.81 -1.30
C ASN A 127 -24.20 6.06 -1.65
N ARG A 128 -23.96 6.72 -2.80
CA ARG A 128 -24.85 7.77 -3.32
C ARG A 128 -26.04 7.21 -4.10
N LEU A 129 -25.97 5.95 -4.54
CA LEU A 129 -27.03 5.28 -5.27
C LEU A 129 -28.04 4.62 -4.31
N GLN A 130 -29.29 4.51 -4.75
CA GLN A 130 -30.36 3.82 -4.04
C GLN A 130 -30.96 2.76 -4.99
N PRO A 131 -30.68 1.46 -4.83
CA PRO A 131 -29.83 0.85 -3.79
C PRO A 131 -28.32 1.09 -4.01
N PRO A 132 -27.48 0.97 -2.96
CA PRO A 132 -26.03 1.10 -3.10
C PRO A 132 -25.46 0.05 -4.07
N GLN A 133 -24.68 0.51 -5.04
CA GLN A 133 -24.08 -0.34 -6.06
C GLN A 133 -22.66 0.11 -6.39
N LEU A 134 -21.71 -0.82 -6.26
CA LEU A 134 -20.32 -0.58 -6.59
C LEU A 134 -20.15 -0.46 -8.11
N PRO A 135 -19.41 0.53 -8.62
CA PRO A 135 -19.02 0.59 -10.02
C PRO A 135 -17.97 -0.48 -10.33
N SER A 136 -18.40 -1.73 -10.53
CA SER A 136 -17.54 -2.91 -10.66
C SER A 136 -16.48 -2.78 -11.75
N THR A 137 -16.81 -2.19 -12.90
CA THR A 137 -15.83 -1.96 -13.98
C THR A 137 -14.71 -1.03 -13.53
N ALA A 138 -15.03 0.05 -12.82
CA ALA A 138 -14.03 0.98 -12.30
C ALA A 138 -13.15 0.27 -11.25
N PHE A 139 -13.78 -0.46 -10.32
CA PHE A 139 -13.06 -1.25 -9.33
C PHE A 139 -12.09 -2.25 -9.97
N LEU A 140 -12.54 -3.04 -10.95
CA LEU A 140 -11.73 -4.03 -11.65
C LEU A 140 -10.57 -3.37 -12.41
N LEU A 141 -10.80 -2.25 -13.10
CA LEU A 141 -9.72 -1.51 -13.77
C LEU A 141 -8.69 -0.98 -12.77
N GLY A 142 -9.13 -0.37 -11.67
CA GLY A 142 -8.23 0.09 -10.61
C GLY A 142 -7.43 -1.06 -9.98
N LEU A 143 -8.08 -2.20 -9.74
CA LEU A 143 -7.44 -3.41 -9.21
C LEU A 143 -6.41 -3.97 -10.20
N LEU A 144 -6.75 -4.08 -11.48
CA LEU A 144 -5.84 -4.57 -12.52
C LEU A 144 -4.61 -3.65 -12.65
N LEU A 145 -4.80 -2.33 -12.64
CA LEU A 145 -3.70 -1.37 -12.68
C LEU A 145 -2.81 -1.49 -11.43
N PHE A 146 -3.41 -1.61 -10.24
CA PHE A 146 -2.68 -1.83 -9.00
C PHE A 146 -1.86 -3.12 -9.04
N VAL A 147 -2.47 -4.23 -9.44
CA VAL A 147 -1.81 -5.55 -9.52
C VAL A 147 -0.70 -5.52 -10.58
N ALA A 148 -0.95 -4.98 -11.77
CA ALA A 148 0.06 -4.85 -12.81
C ALA A 148 1.26 -4.02 -12.36
N ALA A 149 1.02 -2.88 -11.70
CA ALA A 149 2.08 -2.05 -11.13
C ALA A 149 2.85 -2.77 -10.01
N ALA A 150 2.16 -3.49 -9.12
CA ALA A 150 2.78 -4.26 -8.05
C ALA A 150 3.66 -5.40 -8.60
N LEU A 151 3.14 -6.15 -9.57
CA LEU A 151 3.87 -7.23 -10.26
C LEU A 151 5.07 -6.68 -11.01
N TRP A 152 4.92 -5.58 -11.74
CA TRP A 152 6.04 -4.91 -12.42
C TRP A 152 7.15 -4.55 -11.44
N ARG A 153 6.81 -3.93 -10.30
CA ARG A 153 7.78 -3.59 -9.26
C ARG A 153 8.45 -4.82 -8.65
N PHE A 154 7.67 -5.87 -8.39
CA PHE A 154 8.20 -7.13 -7.89
C PHE A 154 9.18 -7.77 -8.87
N VAL A 155 8.84 -7.81 -10.16
CA VAL A 155 9.73 -8.31 -11.22
C VAL A 155 11.01 -7.47 -11.28
N GLN A 156 10.91 -6.13 -11.25
CA GLN A 156 12.07 -5.25 -11.22
C GLN A 156 12.98 -5.51 -10.01
N LEU A 157 12.41 -5.70 -8.82
CA LEU A 157 13.13 -6.07 -7.60
C LEU A 157 13.90 -7.39 -7.80
N VAL A 158 13.21 -8.44 -8.27
CA VAL A 158 13.80 -9.78 -8.47
C VAL A 158 14.88 -9.76 -9.55
N VAL A 159 14.62 -9.09 -10.68
CA VAL A 159 15.58 -8.96 -11.77
C VAL A 159 16.83 -8.20 -11.32
N HIS A 160 16.66 -7.12 -10.55
CA HIS A 160 17.79 -6.37 -9.98
C HIS A 160 18.64 -7.26 -9.08
N LEU A 161 18.03 -7.98 -8.13
CA LEU A 161 18.73 -8.86 -7.20
C LEU A 161 19.40 -10.07 -7.90
N ARG A 162 18.92 -10.46 -9.10
CA ARG A 162 19.52 -11.52 -9.92
C ARG A 162 20.68 -11.06 -10.82
N LYS A 163 20.85 -9.76 -11.07
CA LYS A 163 21.82 -9.23 -12.05
C LYS A 163 23.27 -9.07 -11.54
N ALA A 164 23.61 -9.52 -10.34
CA ALA A 164 24.98 -9.41 -9.82
C ALA A 164 26.02 -10.03 -10.81
N PRO A 165 26.97 -9.25 -11.36
CA PRO A 165 28.02 -9.80 -12.21
C PRO A 165 28.85 -10.83 -11.42
N PRO A 166 29.27 -11.94 -12.05
CA PRO A 166 30.16 -12.90 -11.40
C PRO A 166 31.44 -12.20 -10.93
N HIS A 167 31.96 -12.62 -9.77
CA HIS A 167 33.19 -12.12 -9.18
C HIS A 167 34.31 -12.05 -10.23
N ARG A 168 34.85 -10.85 -10.46
CA ARG A 168 36.22 -10.67 -10.96
C ARG A 168 37.12 -10.45 -9.76
#